data_AF-A0A550GSD3-F1
#
_entry.id   AF-A0A550GSD3-F1
#
_cell.length_a   1.000
_cell.length_b   1.000
_cell.length_c   1.000
_cell.angle_alpha   90.00
_cell.angle_beta   90.00
_cell.angle_gamma   90.00
#
_symmetry.space_group_name_H-M   'P 1'
#
loop_
_entity.id
_entity.type
_entity.pdbx_description
1 polymer ?
#
loop_
_entity_poly.entity_id
_entity_poly.type
_entity_poly.pdbx_seq_one_letter_code
_entity_poly.pdbx_strand_id
1 'polypeptide(L)'
;MPFQTSKPEIVASRVLRRHGVFFLLLLLPLVSLVSVHVGLLTAFVFTFIVPGLIFHRFFSLKLHEIIVFVPVFSVLASTQLIYYLSRAFGYSREIIFASFLVLAIVYGMLKSQKTSAYTFRDFLKTIWLNKALLLIFLLIFAISAVVLYRSVWFENDLGIVITGSNWQDTPLHYEIIESINNGNFPPEMPYYAGDSISYHYFVDFHTAILEKTYGFLPKLLPFLNSAFILVFALSIYSLARVNGKRAAIFATLIATFGWGISYIGLFSALTSGQFNPATNYMYQYNGFFGLPPIFDNLLQQRPMLVGLPVFAFVLALLRDMENKNRIILSGVVTGLLFPFNAVAFICAYAAYFVSLLLNSNY
;
A
#
# COMPACT_ATOMS: atom_id res chain seq x y z
N MET A 1 29.57 52.32 -18.94
CA MET A 1 28.55 51.37 -19.42
C MET A 1 28.24 50.38 -18.30
N PRO A 2 27.01 50.29 -17.76
CA PRO A 2 26.67 49.25 -16.80
C PRO A 2 26.15 48.01 -17.56
N PHE A 3 26.76 46.86 -17.31
CA PHE A 3 26.30 45.56 -17.81
C PHE A 3 25.02 45.14 -17.07
N GLN A 4 23.94 44.92 -17.81
CA GLN A 4 22.70 44.31 -17.33
C GLN A 4 22.93 42.83 -16.96
N THR A 5 22.92 42.50 -15.67
CA THR A 5 23.09 41.13 -15.13
C THR A 5 21.77 40.40 -14.82
N SER A 6 20.63 40.79 -15.40
CA SER A 6 19.31 40.38 -14.89
C SER A 6 18.56 39.24 -15.61
N LYS A 7 19.20 38.39 -16.44
CA LYS A 7 18.50 37.33 -17.21
C LYS A 7 18.67 35.87 -16.76
N PRO A 8 19.80 35.38 -16.22
CA PRO A 8 19.96 33.95 -15.94
C PRO A 8 19.17 33.47 -14.70
N GLU A 9 19.06 34.29 -13.64
CA GLU A 9 18.35 33.89 -12.40
C GLU A 9 16.84 33.69 -12.61
N ILE A 10 16.21 34.52 -13.45
CA ILE A 10 14.77 34.46 -13.71
C ILE A 10 14.42 33.19 -14.51
N VAL A 11 15.28 32.77 -15.45
CA VAL A 11 15.07 31.56 -16.26
C VAL A 11 15.29 30.31 -15.41
N ALA A 12 16.35 30.27 -14.59
CA ALA A 12 16.61 29.17 -13.67
C ALA A 12 15.44 28.95 -12.71
N SER A 13 14.86 30.02 -12.15
CA SER A 13 13.71 29.92 -11.24
C SER A 13 12.45 29.34 -11.90
N ARG A 14 12.17 29.67 -13.17
CA ARG A 14 10.99 29.13 -13.88
C ARG A 14 11.14 27.66 -14.24
N VAL A 15 12.34 27.24 -14.66
CA VAL A 15 12.63 25.84 -15.00
C VAL A 15 12.58 24.98 -13.73
N LEU A 16 13.18 25.43 -12.62
CA LEU A 16 13.07 24.75 -11.32
C LEU A 16 11.62 24.68 -10.86
N ARG A 17 10.82 25.73 -11.02
CA ARG A 17 9.41 25.71 -10.59
C ARG A 17 8.57 24.72 -11.42
N ARG A 18 8.87 24.55 -12.71
CA ARG A 18 8.16 23.64 -13.61
C ARG A 18 8.59 22.18 -13.45
N HIS A 19 9.89 21.94 -13.21
CA HIS A 19 10.48 20.60 -13.12
C HIS A 19 10.93 20.20 -11.71
N GLY A 20 10.64 21.00 -10.68
CA GLY A 20 11.14 20.79 -9.31
C GLY A 20 10.83 19.42 -8.72
N VAL A 21 9.63 18.89 -8.96
CA VAL A 21 9.27 17.52 -8.52
C VAL A 21 10.17 16.47 -9.18
N PHE A 22 10.51 16.63 -10.46
CA PHE A 22 11.41 15.68 -11.14
C PHE A 22 12.83 15.75 -10.57
N PHE A 23 13.38 16.95 -10.38
CA PHE A 23 14.69 17.12 -9.76
C PHE A 23 14.73 16.59 -8.33
N LEU A 24 13.66 16.81 -7.55
CA LEU A 24 13.54 16.24 -6.21
C LEU A 24 13.54 14.70 -6.26
N LEU A 25 12.76 14.09 -7.15
CA LEU A 25 12.72 12.65 -7.32
C LEU A 25 14.06 12.08 -7.81
N LEU A 26 14.81 12.79 -8.65
CA LEU A 26 16.17 12.37 -9.03
C LEU A 26 17.17 12.47 -7.86
N LEU A 27 17.07 13.53 -7.06
CA LEU A 27 18.00 13.80 -5.97
C LEU A 27 17.81 12.83 -4.79
N LEU A 28 16.57 12.42 -4.53
CA LEU A 28 16.22 11.56 -3.39
C LEU A 28 17.03 10.24 -3.37
N PRO A 29 17.08 9.41 -4.43
CA PRO A 29 17.91 8.21 -4.47
C PRO A 29 19.42 8.50 -4.30
N LEU A 30 19.91 9.62 -4.83
CA LEU A 30 21.33 9.97 -4.74
C LEU A 30 21.72 10.34 -3.31
N VAL A 31 20.92 11.18 -2.64
CA VAL A 31 21.14 11.56 -1.23
C VAL A 31 20.92 10.37 -0.29
N SER A 32 20.05 9.44 -0.68
CA SER A 32 19.79 8.21 0.07
C SER A 32 20.99 7.29 0.21
N LEU A 33 22.01 7.43 -0.64
CA LEU A 33 23.28 6.69 -0.48
C LEU A 33 24.04 7.12 0.77
N VAL A 34 23.91 8.40 1.16
CA VAL A 34 24.64 9.00 2.29
C VAL A 34 23.83 8.99 3.59
N SER A 35 22.49 9.03 3.51
CA SER A 35 21.61 9.04 4.68
C SER A 35 20.57 7.94 4.64
N VAL A 36 20.61 7.04 5.63
CA VAL A 36 19.63 5.95 5.77
C VAL A 36 18.21 6.44 6.05
N HIS A 37 18.06 7.59 6.72
CA HIS A 37 16.74 8.20 6.96
C HIS A 37 16.12 8.73 5.66
N VAL A 38 16.96 9.37 4.82
CA VAL A 38 16.55 9.77 3.47
C VAL A 38 16.30 8.54 2.59
N GLY A 39 17.05 7.46 2.79
CA GLY A 39 16.82 6.15 2.19
C GLY A 39 15.42 5.62 2.45
N LEU A 40 15.02 5.56 3.72
CA LEU A 40 13.68 5.12 4.11
C LEU A 40 12.59 6.00 3.51
N LEU A 41 12.73 7.33 3.62
CA LEU A 41 11.78 8.28 3.03
C LEU A 41 11.67 8.10 1.51
N THR A 42 12.81 7.92 0.83
CA THR A 42 12.87 7.68 -0.60
C THR A 42 12.16 6.37 -0.94
N ALA A 43 12.41 5.30 -0.18
CA ALA A 43 11.72 4.03 -0.37
C ALA A 43 10.21 4.22 -0.27
N PHE A 44 9.70 4.87 0.79
CA PHE A 44 8.26 5.19 0.90
C PHE A 44 7.71 5.96 -0.31
N VAL A 45 8.39 7.03 -0.74
CA VAL A 45 7.92 7.85 -1.87
C VAL A 45 7.88 7.02 -3.16
N PHE A 46 8.94 6.25 -3.43
CA PHE A 46 9.03 5.49 -4.67
C PHE A 46 8.17 4.24 -4.69
N THR A 47 7.90 3.63 -3.54
CA THR A 47 7.07 2.43 -3.48
C THR A 47 5.59 2.73 -3.28
N PHE A 48 5.19 3.85 -2.68
CA PHE A 48 3.77 4.22 -2.50
C PHE A 48 3.25 5.28 -3.46
N ILE A 49 4.10 6.00 -4.20
CA ILE A 49 3.63 7.19 -4.94
C ILE A 49 4.09 7.20 -6.40
N VAL A 50 5.38 6.99 -6.66
CA VAL A 50 5.97 7.36 -7.96
C VAL A 50 5.39 6.57 -9.15
N PRO A 51 5.35 5.21 -9.17
CA PRO A 51 4.80 4.50 -10.32
C PRO A 51 3.33 4.86 -10.57
N GLY A 52 2.51 4.99 -9.53
CA GLY A 52 1.14 5.46 -9.66
C GLY A 52 1.03 6.86 -10.28
N LEU A 53 1.89 7.81 -9.87
CA LEU A 53 1.95 9.15 -10.47
C LEU A 53 2.47 9.16 -11.93
N ILE A 54 3.24 8.15 -12.33
CA ILE A 54 3.64 7.95 -13.71
C ILE A 54 2.45 7.45 -14.52
N PHE A 55 1.81 6.37 -14.05
CA PHE A 55 0.88 5.61 -14.87
C PHE A 55 -0.56 6.13 -14.86
N HIS A 56 -0.99 6.94 -13.87
CA HIS A 56 -2.37 7.43 -13.84
C HIS A 56 -2.74 8.27 -15.06
N ARG A 57 -1.74 8.81 -15.78
CA ARG A 57 -1.89 9.63 -16.97
C ARG A 57 -2.35 8.86 -18.20
N PHE A 58 -2.24 7.53 -18.17
CA PHE A 58 -2.69 6.65 -19.26
C PHE A 58 -4.13 6.17 -19.07
N PHE A 59 -4.75 6.45 -17.92
CA PHE A 59 -6.07 5.96 -17.57
C PHE A 59 -7.03 7.09 -17.21
N SER A 60 -8.27 7.01 -17.70
CA SER A 60 -9.33 7.98 -17.41
C SER A 60 -10.02 7.68 -16.08
N LEU A 61 -9.32 7.98 -14.99
CA LEU A 61 -9.78 7.74 -13.63
C LEU A 61 -10.43 8.99 -13.02
N LYS A 62 -11.51 8.77 -12.27
CA LYS A 62 -12.13 9.79 -11.42
C LYS A 62 -11.22 10.09 -10.25
N LEU A 63 -11.42 11.25 -9.63
CA LEU A 63 -10.52 11.72 -8.58
C LEU A 63 -10.36 10.77 -7.38
N HIS A 64 -11.46 10.17 -6.91
CA HIS A 64 -11.44 9.19 -5.84
C HIS A 64 -10.78 7.87 -6.25
N GLU A 65 -10.82 7.52 -7.53
CA GLU A 65 -10.12 6.35 -8.08
C GLU A 65 -8.62 6.64 -8.19
N ILE A 66 -8.20 7.86 -8.54
CA ILE A 66 -6.77 8.25 -8.59
C ILE A 66 -6.12 8.15 -7.21
N ILE A 67 -6.81 8.59 -6.15
CA ILE A 67 -6.30 8.53 -4.77
C ILE A 67 -6.02 7.09 -4.33
N VAL A 68 -6.75 6.11 -4.87
CA VAL A 68 -6.51 4.67 -4.63
C VAL A 68 -5.47 4.10 -5.58
N PHE A 69 -5.61 4.42 -6.87
CA PHE A 69 -4.75 3.94 -7.93
C PHE A 69 -3.28 4.23 -7.64
N VAL A 70 -2.98 5.45 -7.19
CA VAL A 70 -1.60 5.87 -6.95
C VAL A 70 -0.88 4.94 -5.97
N PRO A 71 -1.35 4.75 -4.72
CA PRO A 71 -0.71 3.83 -3.79
C PRO A 71 -0.81 2.37 -4.21
N VAL A 72 -1.97 1.90 -4.68
CA VAL A 72 -2.15 0.49 -5.08
C VAL A 72 -1.19 0.10 -6.20
N PHE A 73 -1.18 0.88 -7.28
CA PHE A 73 -0.34 0.57 -8.44
C PHE A 73 1.14 0.80 -8.13
N SER A 74 1.47 1.82 -7.33
CA SER A 74 2.86 2.06 -6.93
C SER A 74 3.45 0.86 -6.22
N VAL A 75 2.75 0.35 -5.19
CA VAL A 75 3.26 -0.75 -4.38
C VAL A 75 3.44 -2.01 -5.23
N LEU A 76 2.44 -2.35 -6.05
CA LEU A 76 2.53 -3.51 -6.94
C LEU A 76 3.68 -3.38 -7.94
N ALA A 77 3.74 -2.25 -8.66
CA ALA A 77 4.72 -2.06 -9.73
C ALA A 77 6.16 -1.93 -9.19
N SER A 78 6.37 -1.20 -8.08
CA SER A 78 7.70 -1.04 -7.50
C SER A 78 8.23 -2.35 -6.93
N THR A 79 7.39 -3.12 -6.22
CA THR A 79 7.80 -4.40 -5.65
C THR A 79 8.17 -5.39 -6.75
N GLN A 80 7.35 -5.48 -7.81
CA GLN A 80 7.65 -6.31 -8.98
C GLN A 80 8.94 -5.87 -9.68
N LEU A 81 9.12 -4.57 -9.92
CA LEU A 81 10.33 -4.03 -10.55
C LEU A 81 11.58 -4.41 -9.75
N ILE A 82 11.55 -4.19 -8.43
CA ILE A 82 12.68 -4.51 -7.55
C ILE A 82 12.90 -6.01 -7.48
N TYR A 83 11.85 -6.82 -7.43
CA TYR A 83 11.95 -8.27 -7.47
C TYR A 83 12.73 -8.74 -8.70
N TYR A 84 12.28 -8.35 -9.90
CA TYR A 84 12.91 -8.81 -11.15
C TYR A 84 14.33 -8.25 -11.33
N LEU A 85 14.58 -7.00 -10.93
CA LEU A 85 15.95 -6.44 -10.95
C LEU A 85 16.85 -7.17 -9.95
N SER A 86 16.35 -7.47 -8.75
CA SER A 86 17.10 -8.22 -7.74
C SER A 86 17.38 -9.66 -8.18
N ARG A 87 16.48 -10.27 -8.98
CA ARG A 87 16.71 -11.59 -9.58
C ARG A 87 17.82 -11.55 -10.62
N ALA A 88 17.94 -10.45 -11.36
CA ALA A 88 18.94 -10.29 -12.42
C ALA A 88 20.32 -9.86 -11.88
N PHE A 89 20.36 -8.99 -10.86
CA PHE A 89 21.58 -8.32 -10.42
C PHE A 89 21.95 -8.58 -8.95
N GLY A 90 21.13 -9.35 -8.22
CA GLY A 90 21.26 -9.57 -6.79
C GLY A 90 20.42 -8.59 -5.96
N TYR A 91 19.89 -9.04 -4.83
CA TYR A 91 19.14 -8.20 -3.91
C TYR A 91 20.08 -7.35 -3.05
N SER A 92 20.11 -6.05 -3.31
CA SER A 92 20.95 -5.10 -2.57
C SER A 92 20.31 -3.72 -2.46
N ARG A 93 20.85 -2.89 -1.55
CA ARG A 93 20.41 -1.50 -1.36
C ARG A 93 20.66 -0.66 -2.62
N GLU A 94 21.76 -0.92 -3.31
CA GLU A 94 22.15 -0.25 -4.54
C GLU A 94 21.17 -0.56 -5.67
N ILE A 95 20.74 -1.82 -5.81
CA ILE A 95 19.74 -2.23 -6.81
C ILE A 95 18.38 -1.58 -6.53
N ILE A 96 17.98 -1.51 -5.25
CA ILE A 96 16.75 -0.79 -4.85
C ILE A 96 16.84 0.68 -5.28
N PHE A 97 17.91 1.40 -4.95
CA PHE A 97 18.04 2.81 -5.35
C PHE A 97 18.23 3.01 -6.86
N ALA A 98 18.91 2.09 -7.55
CA ALA A 98 18.99 2.11 -9.01
C ALA A 98 17.59 2.00 -9.64
N SER A 99 16.72 1.13 -9.10
CA SER A 99 15.32 1.04 -9.54
C SER A 99 14.56 2.35 -9.35
N PHE A 100 14.78 3.05 -8.24
CA PHE A 100 14.18 4.36 -7.98
C PHE A 100 14.71 5.43 -8.94
N LEU A 101 16.00 5.41 -9.26
CA LEU A 101 16.59 6.31 -10.24
C LEU A 101 15.96 6.10 -11.63
N VAL A 102 15.77 4.84 -12.05
CA VAL A 102 15.06 4.51 -13.30
C VAL A 102 13.64 5.08 -13.28
N LEU A 103 12.88 4.86 -12.20
CA LEU A 103 11.53 5.43 -12.05
C LEU A 103 11.52 6.96 -12.11
N ALA A 104 12.50 7.63 -11.50
CA ALA A 104 12.63 9.08 -11.55
C ALA A 104 12.89 9.58 -12.97
N ILE A 105 13.76 8.91 -13.73
CA ILE A 105 14.05 9.22 -15.14
C ILE A 105 12.79 9.04 -15.98
N VAL A 106 12.10 7.90 -15.84
CA VAL A 106 10.83 7.62 -16.55
C VAL A 106 9.78 8.70 -16.25
N TYR A 107 9.65 9.11 -14.98
CA TYR A 107 8.77 10.22 -14.60
C TYR A 107 9.14 11.52 -15.32
N GLY A 108 10.43 11.86 -15.40
CA GLY A 108 10.92 13.04 -16.11
C GLY A 108 10.60 13.03 -17.61
N MET A 109 10.88 11.90 -18.27
CA MET A 109 10.63 11.69 -19.70
C MET A 109 9.14 11.82 -20.04
N LEU A 110 8.26 11.22 -19.24
CA LEU A 110 6.83 11.27 -19.51
C LEU A 110 6.23 12.65 -19.18
N LYS A 111 6.78 13.35 -18.20
CA LYS A 111 6.37 14.72 -17.88
C LYS A 111 6.76 15.73 -18.96
N SER A 112 7.85 15.51 -19.70
CA SER A 112 8.25 16.40 -20.79
C SER A 112 7.39 16.21 -22.06
N GLN A 113 6.90 14.99 -22.30
CA GLN A 113 6.15 14.65 -23.52
C GLN A 113 4.65 14.98 -23.46
N LYS A 114 4.00 14.86 -22.30
CA LYS A 114 2.56 15.12 -22.14
C LYS A 114 2.31 16.20 -21.09
N THR A 115 1.71 17.31 -21.52
CA THR A 115 0.97 18.23 -20.63
C THR A 115 -0.31 17.53 -20.17
N SER A 116 -0.21 16.66 -19.17
CA SER A 116 -1.43 16.14 -18.52
C SER A 116 -2.18 17.28 -17.86
N ALA A 117 -3.52 17.25 -17.95
CA ALA A 117 -4.39 18.21 -17.28
C ALA A 117 -4.31 18.14 -15.75
N TYR A 118 -3.73 17.06 -15.20
CA TYR A 118 -3.57 16.83 -13.78
C TYR A 118 -2.09 16.80 -13.40
N THR A 119 -1.68 17.72 -12.51
CA THR A 119 -0.32 17.77 -11.96
C THR A 119 -0.27 17.18 -10.55
N PHE A 120 0.93 16.86 -10.06
CA PHE A 120 1.15 16.44 -8.66
C PHE A 120 0.59 17.47 -7.65
N ARG A 121 0.62 18.76 -8.01
CA ARG A 121 0.04 19.82 -7.17
C ARG A 121 -1.48 19.73 -7.09
N ASP A 122 -2.14 19.31 -8.17
CA ASP A 122 -3.59 19.11 -8.20
C ASP A 122 -4.00 17.86 -7.42
N PHE A 123 -3.16 16.81 -7.45
CA PHE A 123 -3.30 15.66 -6.57
C PHE A 123 -3.22 16.06 -5.08
N LEU A 124 -2.20 16.84 -4.68
CA LEU A 124 -2.10 17.32 -3.29
C LEU A 124 -3.27 18.23 -2.91
N LYS A 125 -3.63 19.21 -3.75
CA LYS A 125 -4.76 20.10 -3.48
C LYS A 125 -6.06 19.31 -3.28
N THR A 126 -6.26 18.27 -4.07
CA THR A 126 -7.42 17.39 -3.94
C THR A 126 -7.52 16.74 -2.57
N ILE A 127 -6.42 16.14 -2.11
CA ILE A 127 -6.38 15.47 -0.80
C ILE A 127 -6.78 16.46 0.30
N TRP A 128 -6.33 17.71 0.18
CA TRP A 128 -6.59 18.78 1.15
C TRP A 128 -7.98 19.42 1.07
N LEU A 129 -8.68 19.31 -0.06
CA LEU A 129 -9.98 19.97 -0.28
C LEU A 129 -11.12 19.37 0.54
N ASN A 130 -10.99 18.15 1.07
CA ASN A 130 -12.01 17.52 1.90
C ASN A 130 -11.49 17.19 3.31
N LYS A 131 -11.27 18.23 4.12
CA LYS A 131 -10.73 18.11 5.49
C LYS A 131 -11.46 17.04 6.34
N ALA A 132 -12.78 16.92 6.21
CA ALA A 132 -13.55 15.91 6.93
C ALA A 132 -13.24 14.48 6.49
N LEU A 133 -13.15 14.22 5.17
CA LEU A 133 -12.74 12.90 4.68
C LEU A 133 -11.28 12.60 5.04
N LEU A 134 -10.40 13.59 4.90
CA LEU A 134 -9.00 13.46 5.29
C LEU A 134 -8.88 13.08 6.77
N LEU A 135 -9.64 13.74 7.65
CA LEU A 135 -9.68 13.42 9.07
C LEU A 135 -10.13 11.97 9.32
N ILE A 136 -11.17 11.49 8.62
CA ILE A 136 -11.64 10.11 8.75
C ILE A 136 -10.53 9.12 8.37
N PHE A 137 -9.88 9.33 7.23
CA PHE A 137 -8.80 8.45 6.78
C PHE A 137 -7.56 8.51 7.68
N LEU A 138 -7.20 9.70 8.17
CA LEU A 138 -6.14 9.86 9.17
C LEU A 138 -6.48 9.17 10.48
N LEU A 139 -7.74 9.22 10.92
CA LEU A 139 -8.20 8.52 12.11
C LEU A 139 -8.13 7.00 11.92
N ILE A 140 -8.53 6.48 10.77
CA ILE A 140 -8.37 5.06 10.42
C ILE A 140 -6.91 4.63 10.52
N PHE A 141 -6.01 5.39 9.90
CA PHE A 141 -4.58 5.12 9.96
C PHE A 141 -4.05 5.18 11.39
N ALA A 142 -4.38 6.22 12.14
CA ALA A 142 -3.90 6.42 13.51
C ALA A 142 -4.39 5.32 14.45
N ILE A 143 -5.66 4.94 14.39
CA ILE A 143 -6.21 3.83 15.18
C ILE A 143 -5.49 2.53 14.82
N SER A 144 -5.33 2.24 13.53
CA SER A 144 -4.65 1.04 13.05
C SER A 144 -3.21 0.97 13.54
N ALA A 145 -2.46 2.08 13.43
CA ALA A 145 -1.09 2.20 13.90
C ALA A 145 -1.01 2.01 15.41
N VAL A 146 -1.83 2.70 16.20
CA VAL A 146 -1.82 2.55 17.66
C VAL A 146 -2.07 1.10 18.07
N VAL A 147 -3.04 0.43 17.45
CA VAL A 147 -3.32 -0.98 17.76
C VAL A 147 -2.13 -1.86 17.36
N LEU A 148 -1.65 -1.76 16.12
CA LEU A 148 -0.56 -2.59 15.60
C LEU A 148 0.74 -2.42 16.38
N TYR A 149 1.10 -1.19 16.76
CA TYR A 149 2.29 -0.92 17.58
C TYR A 149 2.16 -1.44 19.01
N ARG A 150 0.94 -1.62 19.51
CA ARG A 150 0.69 -2.15 20.86
C ARG A 150 0.45 -3.65 20.87
N SER A 151 0.25 -4.30 19.72
CA SER A 151 -0.04 -5.74 19.62
C SER A 151 1.04 -6.56 18.91
N VAL A 152 1.68 -6.03 17.87
CA VAL A 152 2.64 -6.78 17.03
C VAL A 152 4.07 -6.68 17.53
N TRP A 153 4.50 -5.49 17.99
CA TRP A 153 5.86 -5.28 18.48
C TRP A 153 5.87 -4.21 19.57
N PHE A 154 5.58 -4.63 20.80
CA PHE A 154 5.53 -3.75 21.96
C PHE A 154 6.74 -4.02 22.87
N GLU A 155 7.50 -2.98 23.21
CA GLU A 155 8.65 -3.08 24.11
C GLU A 155 8.24 -2.58 25.51
N ASN A 156 8.62 -3.34 26.54
CA ASN A 156 8.51 -2.93 27.95
C ASN A 156 9.77 -3.34 28.73
N ASP A 157 9.77 -3.12 30.05
CA ASP A 157 10.92 -3.41 30.91
C ASP A 157 11.30 -4.91 30.96
N LEU A 158 10.41 -5.81 30.51
CA LEU A 158 10.65 -7.26 30.45
C LEU A 158 11.15 -7.73 29.08
N GLY A 159 11.17 -6.85 28.07
CA GLY A 159 11.63 -7.14 26.72
C GLY A 159 10.57 -6.86 25.65
N ILE A 160 10.62 -7.63 24.56
CA ILE A 160 9.67 -7.51 23.44
C ILE A 160 8.49 -8.42 23.72
N VAL A 161 7.31 -7.82 23.76
CA VAL A 161 6.03 -8.50 23.92
C VAL A 161 5.34 -8.55 22.56
N ILE A 162 5.06 -9.78 22.11
CA ILE A 162 4.18 -10.07 20.98
C ILE A 162 2.92 -10.71 21.57
N THR A 163 1.75 -10.15 21.28
CA THR A 163 0.51 -10.50 21.97
C THR A 163 -0.69 -10.58 21.03
N GLY A 164 -1.82 -11.02 21.56
CA GLY A 164 -3.04 -11.25 20.81
C GLY A 164 -2.89 -12.41 19.83
N SER A 165 -3.68 -12.38 18.78
CA SER A 165 -3.73 -13.39 17.73
C SER A 165 -2.49 -13.41 16.82
N ASN A 166 -1.65 -12.37 16.88
CA ASN A 166 -0.46 -12.22 16.05
C ASN A 166 0.76 -12.95 16.58
N TRP A 167 0.69 -13.56 17.78
CA TRP A 167 1.87 -14.06 18.49
C TRP A 167 2.62 -15.18 17.76
N GLN A 168 1.92 -16.05 17.04
CA GLN A 168 2.53 -17.17 16.30
C GLN A 168 3.06 -16.75 14.94
N ASP A 169 2.33 -15.87 14.26
CA ASP A 169 2.56 -15.51 12.87
C ASP A 169 3.60 -14.38 12.74
N THR A 170 3.63 -13.46 13.70
CA THR A 170 4.55 -12.31 13.67
C THR A 170 6.02 -12.68 13.57
N PRO A 171 6.54 -13.61 14.39
CA PRO A 171 7.95 -13.98 14.32
C PRO A 171 8.32 -14.56 12.96
N LEU A 172 7.47 -15.40 12.37
CA LEU A 172 7.70 -16.02 11.07
C LEU A 172 7.92 -14.97 9.97
N HIS A 173 7.08 -13.95 9.93
CA HIS A 173 7.21 -12.88 8.94
C HIS A 173 8.47 -12.03 9.15
N TYR A 174 8.85 -11.72 10.40
CA TYR A 174 10.13 -11.06 10.65
C TYR A 174 11.29 -11.95 10.20
N GLU A 175 11.21 -13.26 10.43
CA GLU A 175 12.21 -14.21 9.96
C GLU A 175 12.33 -14.19 8.43
N ILE A 176 11.21 -14.15 7.69
CA ILE A 176 11.22 -14.01 6.22
C ILE A 176 11.87 -12.68 5.81
N ILE A 177 11.46 -11.56 6.41
CA ILE A 177 12.00 -10.21 6.10
C ILE A 177 13.51 -10.18 6.34
N GLU A 178 13.95 -10.62 7.51
CA GLU A 178 15.36 -10.63 7.89
C GLU A 178 16.17 -11.61 7.04
N SER A 179 15.63 -12.79 6.75
CA SER A 179 16.28 -13.78 5.91
C SER A 179 16.58 -13.20 4.52
N ILE A 180 15.58 -12.53 3.90
CA ILE A 180 15.76 -11.83 2.62
C ILE A 180 16.84 -10.74 2.75
N ASN A 181 16.76 -9.93 3.81
CA ASN A 181 17.73 -8.86 4.06
C ASN A 181 19.15 -9.36 4.33
N ASN A 182 19.31 -10.62 4.76
CA ASN A 182 20.59 -11.28 5.01
C ASN A 182 21.04 -12.22 3.87
N GLY A 183 20.44 -12.14 2.68
CA GLY A 183 20.95 -12.77 1.46
C GLY A 183 20.13 -13.96 0.96
N ASN A 184 19.02 -14.32 1.61
CA ASN A 184 18.07 -15.31 1.09
C ASN A 184 17.22 -14.71 -0.04
N PHE A 185 17.82 -14.56 -1.21
CA PHE A 185 17.14 -14.07 -2.41
C PHE A 185 17.56 -14.88 -3.66
N PRO A 186 16.64 -15.52 -4.40
CA PRO A 186 15.18 -15.51 -4.24
C PRO A 186 14.74 -16.05 -2.87
N PRO A 187 13.62 -15.58 -2.32
CA PRO A 187 13.22 -16.00 -0.98
C PRO A 187 12.91 -17.51 -0.91
N GLU A 188 13.64 -18.21 -0.06
CA GLU A 188 13.36 -19.58 0.40
C GLU A 188 12.72 -19.58 1.79
N MET A 189 12.07 -20.67 2.18
CA MET A 189 11.49 -20.80 3.52
C MET A 189 12.60 -20.74 4.58
N PRO A 190 12.53 -19.84 5.56
CA PRO A 190 13.64 -19.66 6.50
C PRO A 190 13.82 -20.86 7.46
N TYR A 191 12.76 -21.65 7.65
CA TYR A 191 12.76 -22.86 8.49
C TYR A 191 12.96 -24.17 7.69
N TYR A 192 13.00 -24.13 6.35
CA TYR A 192 13.28 -25.27 5.47
C TYR A 192 14.19 -24.85 4.30
N ALA A 193 15.49 -25.16 4.40
CA ALA A 193 16.46 -24.80 3.37
C ALA A 193 16.19 -25.53 2.03
N GLY A 194 16.30 -24.81 0.91
CA GLY A 194 16.11 -25.35 -0.44
C GLY A 194 14.67 -25.35 -0.95
N ASP A 195 13.68 -25.02 -0.09
CA ASP A 195 12.28 -24.92 -0.49
C ASP A 195 11.90 -23.46 -0.79
N SER A 196 11.39 -23.22 -2.00
CA SER A 196 10.84 -21.91 -2.36
C SER A 196 9.66 -21.53 -1.46
N ILE A 197 9.53 -20.24 -1.12
CA ILE A 197 8.37 -19.76 -0.36
C ILE A 197 7.08 -19.99 -1.17
N SER A 198 6.23 -20.90 -0.70
CA SER A 198 4.86 -21.13 -1.19
C SER A 198 3.82 -20.23 -0.52
N TYR A 199 4.21 -19.53 0.55
CA TYR A 199 3.39 -18.58 1.29
C TYR A 199 3.28 -17.22 0.55
N HIS A 200 2.27 -16.42 0.87
CA HIS A 200 2.08 -15.09 0.27
C HIS A 200 3.00 -14.03 0.90
N TYR A 201 4.23 -13.91 0.39
CA TYR A 201 5.28 -13.08 0.99
C TYR A 201 5.34 -11.63 0.44
N PHE A 202 4.29 -11.13 -0.23
CA PHE A 202 4.33 -9.78 -0.84
C PHE A 202 4.71 -8.70 0.19
N VAL A 203 4.00 -8.68 1.32
CA VAL A 203 4.16 -7.65 2.36
C VAL A 203 5.51 -7.79 3.04
N ASP A 204 5.97 -9.02 3.22
CA ASP A 204 7.30 -9.32 3.78
C ASP A 204 8.39 -8.78 2.85
N PHE A 205 8.34 -9.12 1.56
CA PHE A 205 9.32 -8.61 0.61
C PHE A 205 9.23 -7.10 0.44
N HIS A 206 8.03 -6.51 0.41
CA HIS A 206 7.87 -5.07 0.37
C HIS A 206 8.47 -4.40 1.62
N THR A 207 8.28 -4.99 2.80
CA THR A 207 8.88 -4.50 4.05
C THR A 207 10.39 -4.62 4.02
N ALA A 208 10.92 -5.76 3.55
CA ALA A 208 12.34 -6.00 3.37
C ALA A 208 12.97 -4.93 2.47
N ILE A 209 12.33 -4.55 1.36
CA ILE A 209 12.79 -3.47 0.47
C ILE A 209 12.99 -2.17 1.25
N LEU A 210 11.99 -1.73 2.02
CA LEU A 210 12.10 -0.47 2.76
C LEU A 210 13.15 -0.59 3.88
N GLU A 211 13.17 -1.70 4.59
CA GLU A 211 14.11 -1.94 5.67
C GLU A 211 15.56 -2.01 5.17
N LYS A 212 15.83 -2.63 4.01
CA LYS A 212 17.16 -2.69 3.39
C LYS A 212 17.75 -1.31 3.10
N THR A 213 16.91 -0.28 2.94
CA THR A 213 17.36 1.11 2.75
C THR A 213 17.72 1.83 4.05
N TYR A 214 17.26 1.32 5.19
CA TYR A 214 17.43 1.91 6.51
C TYR A 214 18.38 1.12 7.43
N GLY A 215 18.23 -0.20 7.47
CA GLY A 215 18.73 -1.10 8.52
C GLY A 215 17.57 -1.71 9.32
N PHE A 216 17.87 -2.63 10.25
CA PHE A 216 16.88 -3.31 11.10
C PHE A 216 15.89 -2.31 11.73
N LEU A 217 14.60 -2.47 11.43
CA LEU A 217 13.55 -1.59 11.93
C LEU A 217 12.25 -2.38 12.16
N PRO A 218 12.13 -3.14 13.25
CA PRO A 218 11.02 -4.07 13.43
C PRO A 218 9.66 -3.36 13.43
N LYS A 219 9.58 -2.14 13.98
CA LYS A 219 8.36 -1.33 13.98
C LYS A 219 7.90 -0.86 12.58
N LEU A 220 8.67 -1.09 11.52
CA LEU A 220 8.32 -0.76 10.14
C LEU A 220 7.15 -1.59 9.63
N LEU A 221 7.11 -2.88 9.98
CA LEU A 221 6.05 -3.78 9.53
C LEU A 221 4.67 -3.37 10.07
N PRO A 222 4.49 -3.12 11.40
CA PRO A 222 3.28 -2.50 11.94
C PRO A 222 2.86 -1.20 11.23
N PHE A 223 3.83 -0.34 10.90
CA PHE A 223 3.54 0.91 10.19
C PHE A 223 3.01 0.66 8.77
N LEU A 224 3.68 -0.20 8.01
CA LEU A 224 3.28 -0.55 6.65
C LEU A 224 1.91 -1.22 6.62
N ASN A 225 1.63 -2.12 7.56
CA ASN A 225 0.31 -2.74 7.72
C ASN A 225 -0.77 -1.66 7.94
N SER A 226 -0.50 -0.66 8.77
CA SER A 226 -1.40 0.48 8.98
C SER A 226 -1.63 1.30 7.71
N ALA A 227 -0.58 1.49 6.91
CA ALA A 227 -0.69 2.16 5.61
C ALA A 227 -1.54 1.34 4.63
N PHE A 228 -1.39 0.02 4.59
CA PHE A 228 -2.22 -0.87 3.79
C PHE A 228 -3.69 -0.88 4.21
N ILE A 229 -3.99 -0.84 5.51
CA ILE A 229 -5.35 -0.66 6.02
C ILE A 229 -5.96 0.66 5.53
N LEU A 230 -5.19 1.75 5.52
CA LEU A 230 -5.62 3.02 4.93
C LEU A 230 -5.88 2.89 3.42
N VAL A 231 -5.01 2.21 2.67
CA VAL A 231 -5.22 1.97 1.22
C VAL A 231 -6.47 1.12 0.98
N PHE A 232 -6.75 0.13 1.84
CA PHE A 232 -7.99 -0.64 1.81
C PHE A 232 -9.22 0.25 2.04
N ALA A 233 -9.19 1.09 3.07
CA ALA A 233 -10.26 2.04 3.35
C ALA A 233 -10.53 2.98 2.17
N LEU A 234 -9.47 3.50 1.53
CA LEU A 234 -9.60 4.31 0.31
C LEU A 234 -10.22 3.51 -0.84
N SER A 235 -9.83 2.24 -0.99
CA SER A 235 -10.34 1.34 -2.05
C SER A 235 -11.83 1.07 -1.90
N ILE A 236 -12.29 0.79 -0.68
CA ILE A 236 -13.72 0.64 -0.36
C ILE A 236 -14.47 1.94 -0.59
N TYR A 237 -13.91 3.08 -0.16
CA TYR A 237 -14.52 4.38 -0.40
C TYR A 237 -14.74 4.62 -1.90
N SER A 238 -13.73 4.31 -2.73
CA SER A 238 -13.81 4.44 -4.19
C SER A 238 -14.88 3.53 -4.79
N LEU A 239 -14.91 2.26 -4.38
CA LEU A 239 -15.91 1.28 -4.80
C LEU A 239 -17.34 1.76 -4.49
N ALA A 240 -17.58 2.18 -3.25
CA ALA A 240 -18.90 2.59 -2.79
C ALA A 240 -19.30 4.02 -3.20
N ARG A 241 -18.39 4.82 -3.80
CA ARG A 241 -18.63 6.24 -4.09
C ARG A 241 -19.81 6.52 -5.01
N VAL A 242 -20.17 5.57 -5.87
CA VAL A 242 -21.33 5.63 -6.78
C VAL A 242 -22.65 5.73 -6.03
N ASN A 243 -22.74 5.13 -4.85
CA ASN A 243 -23.94 5.17 -4.01
C ASN A 243 -24.02 6.45 -3.16
N GLY A 244 -23.17 7.44 -3.45
CA GLY A 244 -23.12 8.71 -2.75
C GLY A 244 -22.02 8.79 -1.68
N LYS A 245 -21.67 10.01 -1.27
CA LYS A 245 -20.56 10.26 -0.34
C LYS A 245 -20.80 9.63 1.03
N ARG A 246 -22.04 9.73 1.55
CA ARG A 246 -22.40 9.20 2.87
C ARG A 246 -22.32 7.67 2.89
N ALA A 247 -22.94 7.01 1.91
CA ALA A 247 -22.87 5.55 1.78
C ALA A 247 -21.42 5.06 1.69
N ALA A 248 -20.56 5.75 0.94
CA ALA A 248 -19.14 5.40 0.84
C ALA A 248 -18.39 5.54 2.17
N ILE A 249 -18.67 6.58 2.97
CA ILE A 249 -18.09 6.73 4.31
C ILE A 249 -18.52 5.58 5.21
N PHE A 250 -19.83 5.27 5.27
CA PHE A 250 -20.33 4.17 6.09
C PHE A 250 -19.77 2.83 5.63
N ALA A 251 -19.76 2.54 4.33
CA ALA A 251 -19.17 1.33 3.78
C ALA A 251 -17.68 1.22 4.13
N THR A 252 -16.93 2.33 4.12
CA THR A 252 -15.51 2.35 4.50
C THR A 252 -15.31 2.04 5.98
N LEU A 253 -16.06 2.70 6.86
CA LEU A 253 -15.97 2.50 8.31
C LEU A 253 -16.39 1.09 8.70
N ILE A 254 -17.48 0.61 8.10
CA ILE A 254 -17.94 -0.77 8.27
C ILE A 254 -16.88 -1.70 7.70
N ALA A 255 -16.50 -1.67 6.42
CA ALA A 255 -15.52 -2.65 5.91
C ALA A 255 -14.17 -2.65 6.65
N THR A 256 -13.68 -1.49 7.11
CA THR A 256 -12.36 -1.37 7.75
C THR A 256 -12.36 -1.85 9.20
N PHE A 257 -13.36 -1.42 9.96
CA PHE A 257 -13.49 -1.83 11.35
C PHE A 257 -14.44 -3.02 11.45
N GLY A 258 -15.67 -2.82 10.97
CA GLY A 258 -16.78 -3.77 10.89
C GLY A 258 -16.59 -5.01 9.99
N TRP A 259 -16.35 -6.17 10.59
CA TRP A 259 -16.79 -7.43 9.97
C TRP A 259 -17.20 -8.45 11.02
N GLY A 260 -18.32 -9.13 10.75
CA GLY A 260 -18.96 -10.07 11.65
C GLY A 260 -19.98 -9.43 12.59
N ILE A 261 -20.83 -10.29 13.18
CA ILE A 261 -21.73 -9.98 14.30
C ILE A 261 -20.92 -9.89 15.61
N SER A 262 -19.60 -10.03 15.55
CA SER A 262 -18.61 -9.97 16.65
C SER A 262 -18.68 -8.70 17.49
N TYR A 263 -19.19 -7.59 16.95
CA TYR A 263 -19.48 -6.39 17.74
C TYR A 263 -20.59 -6.58 18.77
N ILE A 264 -21.50 -7.53 18.57
CA ILE A 264 -22.54 -7.84 19.54
C ILE A 264 -21.92 -8.24 20.87
N GLY A 265 -20.82 -9.01 20.87
CA GLY A 265 -20.11 -9.37 22.10
C GLY A 265 -19.58 -8.13 22.83
N LEU A 266 -18.94 -7.23 22.09
CA LEU A 266 -18.40 -5.97 22.64
C LEU A 266 -19.52 -5.06 23.18
N PHE A 267 -20.54 -4.79 22.37
CA PHE A 267 -21.65 -3.93 22.77
C PHE A 267 -22.46 -4.55 23.90
N SER A 268 -22.72 -5.85 23.86
CA SER A 268 -23.36 -6.58 24.96
C SER A 268 -22.57 -6.37 26.25
N ALA A 269 -21.24 -6.59 26.24
CA ALA A 269 -20.40 -6.40 27.42
C ALA A 269 -20.36 -4.95 27.92
N LEU A 270 -20.32 -3.97 27.02
CA LEU A 270 -20.42 -2.56 27.37
C LEU A 270 -21.78 -2.22 28.02
N THR A 271 -22.88 -2.70 27.45
CA THR A 271 -24.23 -2.43 27.95
C THR A 271 -24.57 -3.20 29.23
N SER A 272 -23.97 -4.37 29.45
CA SER A 272 -24.18 -5.20 30.64
C SER A 272 -23.20 -4.88 31.77
N GLY A 273 -22.28 -3.93 31.58
CA GLY A 273 -21.23 -3.60 32.54
C GLY A 273 -20.16 -4.69 32.70
N GLN A 274 -20.11 -5.66 31.80
CA GLN A 274 -19.16 -6.78 31.78
C GLN A 274 -17.95 -6.51 30.87
N PHE A 275 -17.71 -5.25 30.49
CA PHE A 275 -16.59 -4.88 29.65
C PHE A 275 -15.26 -5.11 30.38
N ASN A 276 -14.41 -5.92 29.76
CA ASN A 276 -13.07 -6.21 30.18
C ASN A 276 -12.14 -5.97 28.99
N PRO A 277 -11.22 -4.99 29.07
CA PRO A 277 -10.31 -4.67 27.96
C PRO A 277 -9.35 -5.81 27.60
N ALA A 278 -9.17 -6.82 28.46
CA ALA A 278 -8.35 -8.01 28.19
C ALA A 278 -9.12 -9.13 27.44
N THR A 279 -10.43 -8.99 27.26
CA THR A 279 -11.25 -10.01 26.57
C THR A 279 -11.30 -9.73 25.08
N ASN A 280 -11.00 -10.73 24.25
CA ASN A 280 -11.23 -10.64 22.81
C ASN A 280 -12.72 -10.91 22.51
N TYR A 281 -13.53 -9.85 22.53
CA TYR A 281 -14.95 -9.93 22.19
C TYR A 281 -15.25 -10.28 20.74
N MET A 282 -14.22 -10.23 19.88
CA MET A 282 -14.38 -10.41 18.45
C MET A 282 -14.00 -11.82 17.96
N TYR A 283 -13.32 -12.60 18.81
CA TYR A 283 -12.85 -13.94 18.48
C TYR A 283 -13.29 -14.93 19.57
N GLN A 284 -14.26 -15.79 19.23
CA GLN A 284 -14.75 -16.85 20.10
C GLN A 284 -14.44 -18.21 19.49
N TYR A 285 -13.54 -18.97 20.12
CA TYR A 285 -13.31 -20.36 19.75
C TYR A 285 -14.60 -21.18 19.97
N ASN A 286 -15.01 -21.94 18.94
CA ASN A 286 -16.23 -22.76 18.93
C ASN A 286 -17.56 -21.99 19.17
N GLY A 287 -17.56 -20.68 18.96
CA GLY A 287 -18.74 -19.81 19.10
C GLY A 287 -19.52 -19.57 17.79
N PHE A 288 -20.50 -18.68 17.85
CA PHE A 288 -21.30 -18.27 16.69
C PHE A 288 -20.42 -17.54 15.66
N PHE A 289 -20.26 -18.14 14.46
CA PHE A 289 -19.64 -17.52 13.28
C PHE A 289 -18.43 -16.62 13.59
N GLY A 290 -17.35 -17.23 14.08
CA GLY A 290 -16.08 -16.56 14.34
C GLY A 290 -15.29 -16.28 13.07
N LEU A 291 -15.86 -15.53 12.11
CA LEU A 291 -15.02 -14.89 11.09
C LEU A 291 -14.28 -13.74 11.80
N PRO A 292 -12.94 -13.79 11.93
CA PRO A 292 -12.22 -12.71 12.56
C PRO A 292 -12.55 -11.40 11.86
N PRO A 293 -12.69 -10.27 12.59
CA PRO A 293 -12.94 -8.96 12.00
C PRO A 293 -11.96 -8.71 10.86
N ILE A 294 -12.34 -7.97 9.82
CA ILE A 294 -11.39 -7.59 8.76
C ILE A 294 -10.22 -6.84 9.36
N PHE A 295 -10.44 -6.03 10.40
CA PHE A 295 -9.35 -5.46 11.16
C PHE A 295 -8.42 -6.54 11.70
N ASP A 296 -8.93 -7.55 12.40
CA ASP A 296 -8.17 -8.68 12.93
C ASP A 296 -7.51 -9.55 11.84
N ASN A 297 -8.14 -9.73 10.68
CA ASN A 297 -7.53 -10.37 9.51
C ASN A 297 -6.47 -9.50 8.83
N LEU A 298 -6.63 -8.18 8.81
CA LEU A 298 -5.59 -7.23 8.38
C LEU A 298 -4.46 -7.18 9.41
N LEU A 299 -4.73 -7.48 10.69
CA LEU A 299 -3.72 -7.63 11.74
C LEU A 299 -2.96 -8.97 11.60
N GLN A 300 -3.66 -10.07 11.35
CA GLN A 300 -3.14 -11.45 11.36
C GLN A 300 -2.72 -11.97 9.99
N GLN A 301 -3.58 -11.85 8.98
CA GLN A 301 -3.32 -12.39 7.65
C GLN A 301 -2.69 -11.30 6.79
N ARG A 302 -1.40 -11.06 7.01
CA ARG A 302 -0.59 -10.08 6.24
C ARG A 302 -0.70 -10.21 4.72
N PRO A 303 -0.91 -11.41 4.14
CA PRO A 303 -1.24 -11.54 2.73
C PRO A 303 -2.46 -10.72 2.28
N MET A 304 -3.48 -10.57 3.13
CA MET A 304 -4.68 -9.79 2.83
C MET A 304 -4.44 -8.28 2.80
N LEU A 305 -3.36 -7.77 3.40
CA LEU A 305 -3.07 -6.34 3.49
C LEU A 305 -2.85 -5.69 2.13
N VAL A 306 -2.23 -6.37 1.18
CA VAL A 306 -2.18 -5.91 -0.21
C VAL A 306 -3.36 -6.45 -1.01
N GLY A 307 -3.76 -7.70 -0.75
CA GLY A 307 -4.77 -8.40 -1.55
C GLY A 307 -6.16 -7.74 -1.52
N LEU A 308 -6.66 -7.39 -0.34
CA LEU A 308 -7.98 -6.78 -0.16
C LEU A 308 -8.09 -5.38 -0.79
N PRO A 309 -7.17 -4.43 -0.56
CA PRO A 309 -7.22 -3.14 -1.25
C PRO A 309 -7.20 -3.30 -2.77
N VAL A 310 -6.34 -4.18 -3.28
CA VAL A 310 -6.23 -4.42 -4.73
C VAL A 310 -7.53 -5.01 -5.27
N PHE A 311 -8.10 -6.01 -4.60
CA PHE A 311 -9.37 -6.61 -4.99
C PHE A 311 -10.52 -5.60 -4.99
N ALA A 312 -10.67 -4.82 -3.92
CA ALA A 312 -11.68 -3.76 -3.83
C ALA A 312 -11.51 -2.71 -4.94
N PHE A 313 -10.27 -2.36 -5.28
CA PHE A 313 -9.98 -1.45 -6.37
C PHE A 313 -10.31 -2.06 -7.75
N VAL A 314 -9.99 -3.34 -7.98
CA VAL A 314 -10.38 -4.08 -9.19
C VAL A 314 -11.91 -4.06 -9.37
N LEU A 315 -12.67 -4.32 -8.31
CA LEU A 315 -14.13 -4.21 -8.33
C LEU A 315 -14.60 -2.78 -8.68
N ALA A 316 -13.92 -1.77 -8.15
CA ALA A 316 -14.25 -0.38 -8.45
C ALA A 316 -14.04 -0.03 -9.93
N LEU A 317 -12.99 -0.58 -10.56
CA LEU A 317 -12.70 -0.41 -11.99
C LEU A 317 -13.71 -1.17 -12.86
N LEU A 318 -14.03 -2.41 -12.51
CA LEU A 318 -14.94 -3.29 -13.26
C LEU A 318 -16.41 -2.86 -13.21
N ARG A 319 -16.76 -1.86 -12.40
CA ARG A 319 -18.11 -1.28 -12.39
C ARG A 319 -18.47 -0.58 -13.71
N ASP A 320 -17.47 -0.07 -14.42
CA ASP A 320 -17.66 0.70 -15.65
C ASP A 320 -17.01 -0.04 -16.83
N MET A 321 -17.74 -1.05 -17.33
CA MET A 321 -17.29 -1.95 -18.40
C MET A 321 -17.34 -1.30 -19.80
N GLU A 322 -17.99 -0.15 -19.95
CA GLU A 322 -17.98 0.58 -21.23
C GLU A 322 -16.59 1.18 -21.53
N ASN A 323 -15.81 1.44 -20.49
CA ASN A 323 -14.50 2.04 -20.62
C ASN A 323 -13.39 0.98 -20.75
N LYS A 324 -12.97 0.72 -21.99
CA LYS A 324 -11.87 -0.23 -22.33
C LYS A 324 -10.59 -0.01 -21.51
N ASN A 325 -10.23 1.23 -21.21
CA ASN A 325 -9.02 1.52 -20.43
C ASN A 325 -9.14 1.05 -18.98
N ARG A 326 -10.36 1.05 -18.40
CA ARG A 326 -10.62 0.53 -17.05
C ARG A 326 -10.54 -0.98 -17.01
N ILE A 327 -11.05 -1.66 -18.03
CA ILE A 327 -10.95 -3.12 -18.17
C ILE A 327 -9.49 -3.54 -18.31
N ILE A 328 -8.73 -2.89 -19.21
CA ILE A 328 -7.30 -3.19 -19.36
C ILE A 328 -6.57 -2.96 -18.03
N LEU A 329 -6.87 -1.85 -17.35
CA LEU A 329 -6.24 -1.57 -16.06
C LEU A 329 -6.58 -2.61 -14.99
N SER A 330 -7.84 -3.04 -14.88
CA SER A 330 -8.22 -4.07 -13.92
C SER A 330 -7.53 -5.39 -14.22
N GLY A 331 -7.38 -5.77 -15.49
CA GLY A 331 -6.59 -6.93 -15.90
C GLY A 331 -5.12 -6.83 -15.52
N VAL A 332 -4.48 -5.67 -15.76
CA VAL A 332 -3.08 -5.42 -15.38
C VAL A 332 -2.90 -5.51 -13.87
N VAL A 333 -3.76 -4.84 -13.09
CA VAL A 333 -3.69 -4.84 -11.63
C VAL A 333 -3.89 -6.25 -11.07
N THR A 334 -4.83 -7.02 -11.63
CA THR A 334 -5.00 -8.44 -11.30
C THR A 334 -3.74 -9.25 -11.61
N GLY A 335 -3.16 -9.11 -12.80
CA GLY A 335 -1.94 -9.84 -13.18
C GLY A 335 -0.74 -9.57 -12.27
N LEU A 336 -0.60 -8.33 -11.79
CA LEU A 336 0.47 -7.96 -10.85
C LEU A 336 0.39 -8.67 -9.48
N LEU A 337 -0.77 -9.22 -9.10
CA LEU A 337 -0.92 -10.02 -7.89
C LEU A 337 -0.36 -11.44 -8.02
N PHE A 338 -0.34 -12.00 -9.24
CA PHE A 338 -0.10 -13.43 -9.47
C PHE A 338 1.17 -13.97 -8.80
N PRO A 339 2.36 -13.33 -8.89
CA PRO A 339 3.59 -13.91 -8.35
C PRO A 339 3.66 -13.94 -6.80
N PHE A 340 2.81 -13.17 -6.11
CA PHE A 340 2.97 -12.95 -4.67
C PHE A 340 1.70 -13.20 -3.84
N ASN A 341 0.52 -13.23 -4.46
CA ASN A 341 -0.74 -13.31 -3.74
C ASN A 341 -1.79 -14.09 -4.54
N ALA A 342 -1.69 -15.42 -4.52
CA ALA A 342 -2.54 -16.30 -5.32
C ALA A 342 -4.03 -16.17 -4.95
N VAL A 343 -4.37 -16.02 -3.67
CA VAL A 343 -5.79 -15.89 -3.25
C VAL A 343 -6.39 -14.60 -3.80
N ALA A 344 -5.74 -13.46 -3.60
CA ALA A 344 -6.23 -12.19 -4.14
C ALA A 344 -6.27 -12.19 -5.67
N PHE A 345 -5.28 -12.81 -6.31
CA PHE A 345 -5.27 -13.02 -7.76
C PHE A 345 -6.50 -13.81 -8.21
N ILE A 346 -6.81 -14.96 -7.59
CA ILE A 346 -7.97 -15.79 -7.93
C ILE A 346 -9.26 -15.00 -7.74
N CYS A 347 -9.43 -14.28 -6.63
CA CYS A 347 -10.62 -13.47 -6.39
C CYS A 347 -10.79 -12.35 -7.45
N ALA A 348 -9.71 -11.61 -7.73
CA ALA A 348 -9.72 -10.54 -8.72
C ALA A 348 -9.93 -11.08 -10.14
N TYR A 349 -9.32 -12.22 -10.47
CA TYR A 349 -9.50 -12.92 -11.74
C TYR A 349 -10.94 -13.41 -11.91
N ALA A 350 -11.52 -14.04 -10.88
CA ALA A 350 -12.90 -14.50 -10.90
C ALA A 350 -13.87 -13.32 -11.10
N ALA A 351 -13.67 -12.21 -10.36
CA ALA A 351 -14.48 -11.01 -10.55
C ALA A 351 -14.34 -10.44 -11.96
N TYR A 352 -13.11 -10.34 -12.47
CA TYR A 352 -12.83 -9.89 -13.84
C TYR A 352 -13.52 -10.75 -14.88
N PHE A 353 -13.40 -12.08 -14.76
CA PHE A 353 -13.99 -13.03 -15.69
C PHE A 353 -15.52 -13.01 -15.65
N VAL A 354 -16.12 -12.99 -14.46
CA VAL A 354 -17.57 -12.88 -14.29
C VAL A 354 -18.09 -11.56 -14.87
N SER A 355 -17.39 -10.43 -14.63
CA SER A 355 -17.74 -9.14 -15.21
C SER A 355 -17.70 -9.17 -16.74
N LEU A 356 -16.73 -9.84 -17.35
CA LEU A 356 -16.69 -10.01 -18.81
C LEU A 356 -17.84 -10.88 -19.32
N LEU A 357 -18.12 -12.02 -18.68
CA LEU A 357 -19.22 -12.90 -19.08
C LEU A 357 -20.58 -12.21 -19.01
N LEU A 358 -20.88 -11.51 -17.91
CA LEU A 358 -22.16 -10.83 -17.72
C LEU A 358 -22.37 -9.65 -18.67
N ASN A 359 -21.27 -9.08 -19.20
CA ASN A 359 -21.32 -7.95 -20.12
C ASN A 359 -20.93 -8.33 -21.56
N SER A 360 -20.91 -9.63 -21.89
CA SER A 360 -20.53 -10.17 -23.21
C SER A 360 -21.59 -9.96 -24.31
N ASN A 361 -22.62 -9.14 -24.08
CA ASN A 361 -23.56 -8.68 -25.09
C ASN A 361 -23.00 -7.54 -25.98
N TYR A 362 -21.66 -7.46 -26.13
CA TYR A 362 -20.94 -6.56 -27.03
C TYR A 362 -20.11 -7.33 -28.03
#